data_AF-A0A6B3CY66-F1
#
_entry.id   AF-A0A6B3CY66-F1
#
_cell.length_a   1.000
_cell.length_b   1.000
_cell.length_c   1.000
_cell.angle_alpha   90.00
_cell.angle_beta   90.00
_cell.angle_gamma   90.00
#
_symmetry.space_group_name_H-M   'P 1'
#
loop_
_entity.id
_entity.type
_entity.pdbx_description
1 polymer ?
#
loop_
_entity_poly.entity_id
_entity_poly.type
_entity_poly.pdbx_seq_one_letter_code
_entity_poly.pdbx_strand_id
1 'polypeptide(L)'
;QGANFVSAIAGFVAGAVVMVAVSLFTRPKPVAELQGLVYGTTSPGMAEPPAKGDDAWYRRPALLGWGAVVLAAACYIPFSF
;
A
#
# COMPACT_ATOMS: atom_id res chain seq x y z
N GLN A 1 18.03 20.81 4.39
CA GLN A 1 16.78 20.00 4.47
C GLN A 1 16.88 18.67 3.72
N GLY A 2 17.55 18.56 2.56
CA GLY A 2 17.58 17.31 1.78
C GLY A 2 18.37 16.13 2.38
N ALA A 3 19.31 16.37 3.30
CA ALA A 3 20.15 15.30 3.86
C ALA A 3 19.34 14.21 4.58
N ASN A 4 18.33 14.58 5.36
CA ASN A 4 17.44 13.62 6.05
C ASN A 4 16.60 12.81 5.06
N PHE A 5 16.21 13.41 3.94
CA PHE A 5 15.41 12.73 2.92
C PHE A 5 16.27 11.73 2.13
N VAL A 6 17.50 12.14 1.77
CA VAL A 6 18.47 11.28 1.08
C VAL A 6 18.87 10.09 1.96
N SER A 7 19.13 10.32 3.25
CA SER A 7 19.45 9.23 4.18
C SER A 7 18.27 8.29 4.41
N ALA A 8 17.03 8.80 4.47
CA ALA A 8 15.84 7.98 4.55
C ALA A 8 15.65 7.08 3.31
N ILE A 9 15.84 7.62 2.10
CA ILE A 9 15.77 6.84 0.86
C ILE A 9 16.86 5.74 0.88
N ALA A 10 18.09 6.10 1.21
CA ALA A 10 19.20 5.15 1.28
C ALA A 10 18.91 4.03 2.29
N GLY A 11 18.37 4.37 3.46
CA GLY A 11 17.96 3.40 4.48
C GLY A 11 16.84 2.48 4.01
N PHE A 12 15.81 3.01 3.36
CA PHE A 12 14.71 2.22 2.79
C PHE A 12 15.22 1.21 1.73
N VAL A 13 16.09 1.66 0.83
CA VAL A 13 16.69 0.81 -0.21
C VAL A 13 17.56 -0.28 0.41
N ALA A 14 18.43 0.07 1.37
CA ALA A 14 19.25 -0.91 2.06
C ALA A 14 18.41 -1.97 2.77
N GLY A 15 17.34 -1.56 3.47
CA GLY A 15 16.39 -2.47 4.11
C GLY A 15 15.69 -3.40 3.13
N ALA A 16 15.24 -2.88 1.97
CA ALA A 16 14.61 -3.67 0.92
C ALA A 16 15.57 -4.73 0.35
N VAL A 17 16.82 -4.36 0.08
CA VAL A 17 17.86 -5.29 -0.40
C VAL A 17 18.08 -6.42 0.60
N VAL A 18 18.23 -6.08 1.89
CA VAL A 18 18.41 -7.10 2.95
C VAL A 18 17.20 -8.01 3.06
N MET A 19 15.97 -7.46 3.01
CA MET A 19 14.74 -8.26 3.03
C MET A 19 14.69 -9.25 1.87
N VAL A 20 14.97 -8.81 0.63
CA VAL A 20 14.97 -9.69 -0.54
C VAL A 20 16.04 -10.77 -0.40
N ALA A 21 17.27 -10.39 -0.04
CA ALA A 21 18.37 -11.33 0.15
C ALA A 21 18.02 -12.42 1.17
N VAL A 22 17.54 -12.04 2.35
CA VAL A 22 17.13 -13.00 3.40
C VAL A 22 15.95 -13.86 2.95
N SER A 23 14.99 -13.29 2.22
CA SER A 23 13.84 -14.04 1.70
C SER A 23 14.26 -15.18 0.76
N LEU A 24 15.32 -15.00 -0.03
CA LEU A 24 15.84 -16.03 -0.93
C LEU A 24 16.45 -17.23 -0.19
N PHE A 25 16.88 -17.03 1.06
CA PHE A 25 17.51 -18.08 1.88
C PHE A 25 16.60 -18.61 3.00
N THR A 26 15.36 -18.12 3.12
CA THR A 26 14.40 -18.58 4.13
C THR A 26 13.30 -19.43 3.51
N ARG A 27 12.65 -20.28 4.32
CA ARG A 27 11.57 -21.13 3.84
C ARG A 27 10.29 -20.31 3.65
N PRO A 28 9.56 -20.47 2.54
CA PRO A 28 8.26 -19.85 2.36
C PRO A 28 7.28 -20.27 3.45
N LYS A 29 6.48 -19.31 3.91
CA LYS A 29 5.42 -19.53 4.90
C LYS A 29 4.26 -20.33 4.26
N PRO A 30 3.64 -21.29 4.95
CA PRO A 30 2.52 -22.06 4.39
C PRO A 30 1.31 -21.17 4.08
N VAL A 31 0.57 -21.52 3.03
CA VAL A 31 -0.55 -20.72 2.49
C VAL A 31 -1.64 -20.44 3.52
N ALA A 32 -1.90 -21.39 4.43
CA ALA A 32 -2.87 -21.20 5.50
C ALA A 32 -2.54 -20.01 6.41
N GLU A 33 -1.26 -19.67 6.57
CA GLU A 33 -0.81 -18.53 7.36
C GLU A 33 -0.69 -17.23 6.54
N LEU A 34 -1.00 -17.28 5.24
CA LEU A 34 -1.00 -16.14 4.32
C LEU A 34 -2.42 -15.64 3.98
N GLN A 35 -3.45 -16.24 4.59
CA GLN A 35 -4.85 -15.86 4.39
C GLN A 35 -5.06 -14.37 4.71
N GLY A 36 -5.54 -13.62 3.73
CA GLY A 36 -5.76 -12.17 3.85
C GLY A 36 -4.50 -11.30 3.80
N LEU A 37 -3.30 -11.90 3.75
CA LEU A 37 -2.03 -11.18 3.57
C LEU A 37 -1.62 -11.08 2.10
N VAL A 38 -2.09 -12.00 1.26
CA VAL A 38 -1.79 -12.05 -0.17
C VAL A 38 -3.05 -12.20 -1.00
N TYR A 39 -3.02 -11.63 -2.21
CA TYR A 39 -4.06 -11.87 -3.21
C TYR A 39 -4.13 -13.36 -3.58
N GLY A 40 -5.34 -13.88 -3.79
CA GLY A 40 -5.57 -15.27 -4.19
C GLY A 40 -5.83 -16.27 -3.04
N THR A 41 -5.79 -15.82 -1.79
CA THR A 41 -6.26 -16.62 -0.64
C THR A 41 -7.64 -16.14 -0.19
N THR A 42 -8.46 -17.05 0.34
CA THR A 42 -9.68 -16.63 1.05
C THR A 42 -9.27 -15.81 2.26
N SER A 43 -9.66 -14.54 2.28
CA SER A 43 -9.46 -13.69 3.45
C SER A 43 -10.54 -13.98 4.48
N PRO A 44 -10.19 -14.15 5.77
CA PRO A 44 -11.18 -14.28 6.84
C PRO A 44 -12.15 -13.09 6.83
N GLY A 45 -13.46 -13.35 6.82
CA GLY A 45 -14.49 -12.32 6.86
C GLY A 45 -14.99 -11.81 5.49
N MET A 46 -14.45 -12.29 4.37
CA MET A 46 -14.95 -11.94 3.02
C MET A 46 -16.23 -12.70 2.60
N ALA A 47 -16.78 -13.56 3.47
CA ALA A 47 -18.01 -14.29 3.19
C ALA A 47 -19.28 -13.46 3.43
N GLU A 48 -19.18 -12.37 4.20
CA GLU A 48 -20.33 -11.52 4.52
C GLU A 48 -20.59 -10.57 3.34
N PRO A 49 -21.82 -10.54 2.77
CA PRO A 49 -22.16 -9.52 1.79
C PRO A 49 -22.00 -8.12 2.40
N PRO A 50 -21.59 -7.12 1.59
CA PRO A 50 -21.37 -5.76 2.07
C PRO A 50 -22.61 -5.26 2.81
N ALA A 51 -22.39 -4.65 3.97
CA ALA A 51 -23.48 -4.17 4.81
C ALA A 51 -24.30 -3.12 4.03
N LYS A 52 -25.61 -3.07 4.28
CA LYS A 52 -26.51 -2.08 3.65
C LYS A 52 -25.99 -0.66 3.93
N GLY A 53 -25.45 0.01 2.91
CA GLY A 53 -24.80 1.33 3.02
C GLY A 53 -23.32 1.38 2.61
N ASP A 54 -22.70 0.24 2.27
CA ASP A 54 -21.32 0.21 1.76
C ASP A 54 -21.14 0.87 0.37
N ASP A 55 -22.23 1.21 -0.30
CA ASP A 55 -22.19 1.96 -1.56
C ASP A 55 -21.86 3.45 -1.38
N ALA A 56 -21.76 3.95 -0.15
CA ALA A 56 -21.44 5.34 0.14
C ALA A 56 -20.11 5.75 -0.52
N TRP A 57 -20.10 6.89 -1.22
CA TRP A 57 -18.96 7.33 -2.03
C TRP A 57 -17.65 7.45 -1.22
N TYR A 58 -17.73 7.89 0.03
CA TYR A 58 -16.57 8.04 0.93
C TYR A 58 -16.03 6.71 1.47
N ARG A 59 -16.76 5.61 1.29
CA ARG A 59 -16.27 4.25 1.60
C ARG A 59 -15.53 3.63 0.42
N ARG A 60 -15.46 4.30 -0.73
CA ARG A 60 -14.80 3.81 -1.94
C ARG A 60 -13.33 4.30 -1.95
N PRO A 61 -12.36 3.48 -1.53
CA PRO A 61 -10.96 3.91 -1.39
C PRO A 61 -10.36 4.38 -2.72
N ALA A 62 -10.75 3.75 -3.83
CA ALA A 62 -10.30 4.17 -5.16
C ALA A 62 -10.77 5.60 -5.51
N LEU A 63 -12.02 5.95 -5.20
CA LEU A 63 -12.57 7.27 -5.49
C LEU A 63 -11.89 8.35 -4.66
N LEU A 64 -11.69 8.11 -3.36
CA LEU A 64 -10.96 9.03 -2.49
C LEU A 64 -9.49 9.16 -2.88
N GLY A 65 -8.82 8.04 -3.22
CA GLY A 65 -7.42 8.02 -3.64
C GLY A 65 -7.18 8.84 -4.90
N TRP A 66 -8.01 8.65 -5.94
CA TRP A 66 -7.92 9.46 -7.16
C TRP A 66 -8.24 10.93 -6.91
N GLY A 67 -9.24 11.24 -6.07
CA GLY A 67 -9.55 12.61 -5.68
C GLY A 67 -8.35 13.32 -5.02
N ALA A 68 -7.66 12.64 -4.10
CA ALA A 68 -6.47 13.17 -3.44
C ALA A 68 -5.33 13.44 -4.43
N VAL A 69 -5.10 12.54 -5.40
CA VAL A 69 -4.06 12.71 -6.44
C VAL A 69 -4.37 13.92 -7.32
N VAL A 70 -5.61 14.07 -7.78
CA VAL A 70 -6.03 15.21 -8.62
C VAL A 70 -5.88 16.53 -7.85
N LEU A 71 -6.32 16.57 -6.59
CA LEU A 71 -6.18 17.75 -5.74
C LEU A 71 -4.72 18.12 -5.54
N ALA A 72 -3.86 17.15 -5.22
CA ALA A 72 -2.43 17.38 -5.06
C ALA A 72 -1.79 17.92 -6.34
N ALA A 73 -2.11 17.35 -7.50
CA ALA A 73 -1.61 17.83 -8.79
C ALA A 73 -2.08 19.26 -9.10
N ALA A 74 -3.35 19.56 -8.85
CA ALA A 74 -3.93 20.89 -9.06
C ALA A 74 -3.29 21.95 -8.16
N CYS A 75 -2.93 21.60 -6.92
CA CYS A 75 -2.23 22.50 -6.00
C CYS A 75 -0.72 22.60 -6.28
N TYR A 76 -0.10 21.60 -6.90
CA TYR A 76 1.34 21.58 -7.13
C TYR A 76 1.75 22.21 -8.46
N ILE A 77 1.14 21.78 -9.57
CA ILE A 77 1.57 22.13 -10.94
C ILE A 77 1.52 23.64 -11.23
N PRO A 78 0.47 24.40 -10.86
CA PRO A 78 0.43 25.84 -11.17
C PRO A 78 1.44 26.68 -10.38
N PHE A 79 1.95 26.16 -9.26
CA PHE A 79 2.81 26.90 -8.32
C PHE A 79 4.24 26.35 -8.29
N SER A 80 4.60 25.45 -9.22
CA SER A 80 5.91 24.80 -9.28
C SER A 80 6.95 25.52 -10.15
N PHE A 81 6.62 26.71 -10.68
CA PHE A 81 7.51 27.58 -11.46
C PHE A 81 7.75 28.89 -10.70
#